data_AF-A0A258HIZ3-F1
#
_entry.id   AF-A0A258HIZ3-F1
#
_cell.length_a   1.000
_cell.length_b   1.000
_cell.length_c   1.000
_cell.angle_alpha   90.00
_cell.angle_beta   90.00
_cell.angle_gamma   90.00
#
_symmetry.space_group_name_H-M   'P 1'
#
loop_
_entity.id
_entity.type
_entity.pdbx_description
1 polymer ?
#
loop_
_entity_poly.entity_id
_entity_poly.type
_entity_poly.pdbx_seq_one_letter_code
_entity_poly.pdbx_strand_id
1 'polypeptide(L)'
;MNVHQPIPETPVEEEDFFLMSNLRPKHTGLPMVVWVSNRGNARHDARVKVCRKPGDRIDVNDMAVVSIRPTPTLIEGSLDNASLKLVQDWIRLNEPALISYWNGELDSIDLGLALKKI
;
A
#
# COMPACT_ATOMS: atom_id res chain seq x y z
N MET A 1 45.40 -7.32 5.23
CA MET A 1 44.59 -6.54 6.21
C MET A 1 43.49 -5.87 5.42
N ASN A 2 42.28 -6.43 5.42
CA ASN A 2 41.14 -5.83 4.72
C ASN A 2 40.47 -4.82 5.64
N VAL A 3 40.60 -3.54 5.30
CA VAL A 3 39.79 -2.47 5.87
C VAL A 3 38.40 -2.58 5.24
N HIS A 4 37.42 -3.07 6.01
CA HIS A 4 36.02 -2.86 5.67
C HIS A 4 35.76 -1.36 5.87
N GLN A 5 35.82 -0.60 4.78
CA GLN A 5 35.23 0.73 4.77
C GLN A 5 33.72 0.56 4.97
N PRO A 6 33.09 1.30 5.90
CA PRO A 6 31.65 1.29 6.01
C PRO A 6 31.07 1.82 4.69
N ILE A 7 30.13 1.06 4.13
CA ILE A 7 29.31 1.49 3.00
C ILE A 7 28.61 2.77 3.46
N PRO A 8 28.60 3.87 2.68
CA PRO A 8 27.91 5.08 3.07
C PRO A 8 26.44 4.75 3.37
N GLU A 9 25.98 5.06 4.59
CA GLU A 9 24.57 5.03 4.99
C GLU A 9 23.80 6.07 4.18
N THR A 10 23.54 5.76 2.93
CA THR A 10 22.43 6.36 2.23
C THR A 10 21.19 5.75 2.88
N PRO A 11 20.23 6.51 3.44
CA PRO A 11 18.95 5.92 3.74
C PRO A 11 18.35 5.62 2.38
N VAL A 12 18.60 4.40 1.90
CA VAL A 12 17.73 3.83 0.90
C VAL A 12 16.38 3.89 1.60
N GLU A 13 15.41 4.60 1.02
CA GLU A 13 14.03 4.16 1.16
C GLU A 13 13.98 2.77 0.49
N GLU A 14 14.69 1.80 1.07
CA GLU A 14 14.50 0.38 0.83
C GLU A 14 13.04 0.23 1.15
N GLU A 15 12.25 -0.04 0.12
CA GLU A 15 10.82 -0.16 0.28
C GLU A 15 10.60 -1.21 1.36
N ASP A 16 10.22 -0.75 2.56
CA ASP A 16 10.11 -1.53 3.78
C ASP A 16 8.89 -2.44 3.69
N PHE A 17 8.84 -3.31 2.68
CA PHE A 17 7.75 -4.25 2.43
C PHE A 17 7.52 -5.16 3.63
N PHE A 18 8.55 -5.40 4.43
CA PHE A 18 8.45 -6.12 5.70
C PHE A 18 7.59 -5.40 6.75
N LEU A 19 7.42 -4.08 6.64
CA LEU A 19 6.55 -3.27 7.50
C LEU A 19 5.12 -3.09 6.95
N MET A 20 4.80 -3.75 5.83
CA MET A 20 3.51 -3.61 5.16
C MET A 20 2.67 -4.87 5.29
N SER A 21 1.34 -4.68 5.32
CA SER A 21 0.39 -5.76 5.17
C SER A 21 -0.08 -5.88 3.72
N ASN A 22 -0.09 -7.10 3.19
CA ASN A 22 -0.65 -7.41 1.89
C ASN A 22 -2.10 -7.92 2.02
N LEU A 23 -3.00 -7.28 1.29
CA LEU A 23 -4.43 -7.56 1.25
C LEU A 23 -4.75 -8.19 -0.11
N ARG A 24 -5.09 -9.47 -0.09
CA ARG A 24 -5.41 -10.25 -1.30
C ARG A 24 -6.79 -9.91 -1.86
N PRO A 25 -7.04 -10.12 -3.17
CA PRO A 25 -8.35 -9.92 -3.82
C PRO A 25 -9.55 -10.45 -3.04
N LYS A 26 -9.41 -11.61 -2.38
CA LYS A 26 -10.48 -12.21 -1.56
C LYS A 26 -10.94 -11.34 -0.38
N HIS A 27 -10.11 -10.40 0.07
CA HIS A 27 -10.39 -9.48 1.19
C HIS A 27 -10.82 -8.08 0.74
N THR A 28 -10.42 -7.65 -0.47
CA THR A 28 -10.68 -6.29 -0.97
C THR A 28 -11.77 -6.24 -2.05
N GLY A 29 -12.04 -7.35 -2.75
CA GLY A 29 -12.85 -7.35 -3.97
C GLY A 29 -12.13 -6.79 -5.19
N LEU A 30 -10.92 -6.24 -5.03
CA LEU A 30 -10.12 -5.72 -6.13
C LEU A 30 -9.47 -6.85 -6.93
N PRO A 31 -9.19 -6.62 -8.23
CA PRO A 31 -8.56 -7.63 -9.07
C PRO A 31 -7.06 -7.82 -8.80
N MET A 32 -6.45 -7.10 -7.86
CA MET A 32 -5.03 -7.18 -7.51
C MET A 32 -4.78 -7.16 -6.00
N VAL A 33 -3.57 -7.51 -5.60
CA VAL A 33 -3.07 -7.37 -4.23
C VAL A 33 -2.85 -5.89 -3.89
N VAL A 34 -3.34 -5.47 -2.72
CA VAL A 34 -3.11 -4.13 -2.14
C VAL A 34 -2.11 -4.24 -1.00
N TRP A 35 -1.26 -3.23 -0.87
CA TRP A 35 -0.28 -3.10 0.18
C TRP A 35 -0.56 -1.84 0.98
N VAL A 36 -0.66 -2.01 2.29
CA VAL A 36 -0.93 -0.94 3.25
C VAL A 36 0.15 -0.96 4.32
N SER A 37 0.47 0.21 4.86
CA SER A 37 1.41 0.35 5.96
C SER A 37 0.85 1.29 7.01
N ASN A 38 1.39 1.20 8.21
CA ASN A 38 1.24 2.24 9.22
C ASN A 38 2.13 3.42 8.82
N ARG A 39 1.94 4.57 9.47
CA ARG A 39 2.74 5.78 9.22
C ARG A 39 4.23 5.56 9.51
N GLY A 40 4.56 4.95 10.64
CA GLY A 40 5.96 4.78 11.07
C GLY A 40 6.76 6.09 10.96
N ASN A 41 7.91 6.04 10.28
CA ASN A 41 8.77 7.19 10.01
C ASN A 41 8.49 7.87 8.65
N ALA A 42 7.35 7.58 8.01
CA ALA A 42 7.04 8.08 6.68
C ALA A 42 6.99 9.62 6.63
N ARG A 43 7.61 10.16 5.57
CA ARG A 43 7.61 11.60 5.24
C ARG A 43 6.48 11.99 4.27
N HIS A 44 5.78 11.00 3.72
CA HIS A 44 4.62 11.18 2.84
C HIS A 44 3.30 10.96 3.59
N ASP A 45 2.19 11.43 3.02
CA ASP A 45 0.86 11.16 3.57
C ASP A 45 0.38 9.73 3.24
N ALA A 46 -0.78 9.34 3.78
CA ALA A 46 -1.38 8.03 3.64
C ALA A 46 -1.63 7.66 2.17
N ARG A 47 -1.11 6.50 1.76
CA ARG A 47 -1.20 5.94 0.41
C ARG A 47 -1.25 4.42 0.48
N VAL A 48 -1.77 3.79 -0.57
CA VAL A 48 -1.68 2.35 -0.79
C VAL A 48 -0.79 2.06 -1.99
N LYS A 49 -0.09 0.93 -1.97
CA LYS A 49 0.52 0.38 -3.19
C LYS A 49 -0.34 -0.76 -3.71
N VAL A 50 -0.43 -0.95 -5.02
CA VAL A 50 -1.20 -2.03 -5.63
C VAL A 50 -0.38 -2.70 -6.71
N CYS A 51 -0.42 -4.03 -6.77
CA CYS A 51 0.22 -4.77 -7.87
C CYS A 51 -0.50 -4.43 -9.19
N ARG A 52 0.25 -4.15 -10.25
CA ARG A 52 -0.33 -3.74 -11.55
C ARG A 52 -0.91 -4.92 -12.33
N LYS A 53 -0.38 -6.12 -12.13
CA LYS A 53 -0.91 -7.35 -12.73
C LYS A 53 -2.09 -7.86 -11.91
N PRO A 54 -3.26 -8.11 -12.55
CA PRO A 54 -4.36 -8.78 -11.89
C PRO A 54 -3.98 -10.16 -11.36
N GLY A 55 -4.62 -10.56 -10.27
CA GLY A 55 -4.47 -11.87 -9.64
C GLY A 55 -4.05 -11.79 -8.17
N ASP A 56 -3.77 -12.97 -7.61
CA ASP A 56 -3.45 -13.14 -6.19
C ASP A 56 -1.93 -13.24 -5.94
N ARG A 57 -1.11 -12.99 -6.98
CA ARG A 57 0.35 -13.05 -6.87
C ARG A 57 0.88 -11.70 -6.37
N ILE A 58 1.73 -11.76 -5.35
CA ILE A 58 2.53 -10.64 -4.91
C ILE A 58 3.64 -10.38 -5.95
N ASP A 59 3.68 -9.18 -6.49
CA ASP A 59 4.75 -8.67 -7.36
C ASP A 59 5.18 -7.29 -6.86
N VAL A 60 6.22 -7.26 -6.01
CA VAL A 60 6.73 -6.02 -5.41
C VAL A 60 7.50 -5.15 -6.40
N ASN A 61 7.89 -5.70 -7.56
CA ASN A 61 8.64 -4.96 -8.57
C ASN A 61 7.73 -4.25 -9.59
N ASP A 62 6.40 -4.47 -9.54
CA ASP A 62 5.45 -3.95 -10.51
C ASP A 62 4.19 -3.41 -9.82
N MET A 63 4.33 -2.20 -9.27
CA MET A 63 3.27 -1.55 -8.49
C MET A 63 2.90 -0.17 -9.01
N ALA A 64 1.68 0.23 -8.63
CA ALA A 64 1.22 1.61 -8.69
C ALA A 64 0.94 2.10 -7.27
N VAL A 65 1.08 3.41 -7.05
CA VAL A 65 0.86 4.04 -5.75
C VAL A 65 -0.31 5.00 -5.86
N VAL A 66 -1.30 4.84 -4.98
CA VAL A 66 -2.53 5.66 -4.98
C VAL A 66 -2.67 6.33 -3.61
N SER A 67 -2.86 7.64 -3.59
CA SER A 67 -3.13 8.40 -2.37
C SER A 67 -4.46 7.96 -1.73
N ILE A 68 -4.59 8.12 -0.42
CA ILE A 68 -5.88 7.93 0.26
C ILE A 68 -6.65 9.25 0.34
N ARG A 69 -5.97 10.33 0.76
CA ARG A 69 -6.58 11.65 1.02
C ARG A 69 -5.76 12.78 0.34
N PRO A 70 -6.37 13.96 0.09
CA PRO A 70 -7.78 14.32 0.34
C PRO A 70 -8.77 13.64 -0.61
N THR A 71 -8.31 13.19 -1.77
CA THR A 71 -9.09 12.39 -2.72
C THR A 71 -8.15 11.34 -3.32
N PRO A 72 -8.57 10.08 -3.51
CA PRO A 72 -7.70 9.06 -4.06
C PRO A 72 -7.24 9.38 -5.48
N THR A 73 -5.93 9.50 -5.67
CA THR A 73 -5.27 9.85 -6.93
C THR A 73 -4.03 8.99 -7.15
N LEU A 74 -3.75 8.66 -8.41
CA LEU A 74 -2.53 7.97 -8.77
C LEU A 74 -1.33 8.90 -8.55
N ILE A 75 -0.36 8.48 -7.73
CA ILE A 75 0.88 9.21 -7.42
C ILE A 75 2.02 8.71 -8.30
N GLU A 76 2.14 7.38 -8.43
CA GLU A 76 3.29 6.74 -9.09
C GLU A 76 2.85 5.45 -9.80
N GLY A 77 3.59 5.07 -10.84
CA GLY A 77 3.29 3.92 -11.67
C GLY A 77 2.13 4.20 -12.63
N SER A 78 1.50 3.14 -13.13
CA SER A 78 0.34 3.25 -14.02
C SER A 78 -0.68 2.15 -13.80
N LEU A 79 -1.95 2.50 -13.96
CA LEU A 79 -3.09 1.61 -13.99
C LEU A 79 -3.96 1.99 -15.19
N ASP A 80 -4.63 1.03 -15.79
CA ASP A 80 -5.71 1.36 -16.71
C ASP A 80 -6.87 2.05 -15.98
N ASN A 81 -7.70 2.77 -16.72
CA ASN A 81 -8.76 3.58 -16.14
C ASN A 81 -9.78 2.77 -15.32
N ALA A 82 -10.06 1.52 -15.71
CA ALA A 82 -11.01 0.68 -15.00
C ALA A 82 -10.42 0.21 -13.66
N SER A 83 -9.17 -0.27 -13.67
CA SER A 83 -8.45 -0.66 -12.45
C SER A 83 -8.26 0.52 -11.49
N LEU A 84 -7.84 1.69 -11.99
CA LEU A 84 -7.69 2.89 -11.16
C LEU A 84 -9.03 3.28 -10.51
N LYS A 85 -10.11 3.25 -11.29
CA LYS A 85 -11.44 3.56 -10.76
C LYS A 85 -11.86 2.60 -9.64
N LEU A 86 -11.66 1.29 -9.81
CA LEU A 86 -11.95 0.30 -8.78
C LEU A 86 -11.13 0.56 -7.50
N VAL A 87 -9.83 0.82 -7.64
CA VAL A 87 -8.95 1.13 -6.50
C VAL A 87 -9.43 2.40 -5.78
N GLN A 88 -9.75 3.47 -6.51
CA GLN A 88 -10.25 4.71 -5.92
C GLN A 88 -11.59 4.50 -5.21
N ASP A 89 -12.52 3.76 -5.81
CA ASP A 89 -13.83 3.46 -5.22
C ASP A 89 -13.69 2.61 -3.95
N TRP A 90 -12.78 1.62 -3.96
CA TRP A 90 -12.45 0.82 -2.77
C TRP A 90 -11.78 1.64 -1.67
N ILE A 91 -10.87 2.56 -2.01
CA ILE A 91 -10.25 3.47 -1.04
C ILE A 91 -11.32 4.36 -0.39
N ARG A 92 -12.21 5.00 -1.17
CA ARG A 92 -13.29 5.83 -0.63
C ARG A 92 -14.20 5.05 0.32
N LEU A 93 -14.53 3.81 -0.04
CA LEU A 93 -15.35 2.93 0.79
C LEU A 93 -14.71 2.60 2.15
N ASN A 94 -13.38 2.54 2.18
CA ASN A 94 -12.58 2.07 3.32
C ASN A 94 -11.73 3.16 3.97
N GLU A 95 -11.88 4.42 3.58
CA GLU A 95 -11.03 5.53 4.01
C GLU A 95 -10.90 5.61 5.54
N PRO A 96 -11.98 5.52 6.34
CA PRO A 96 -11.84 5.53 7.80
C PRO A 96 -10.94 4.41 8.34
N ALA A 97 -11.10 3.19 7.85
CA ALA A 97 -10.30 2.05 8.30
C ALA A 97 -8.82 2.16 7.86
N LEU A 98 -8.59 2.60 6.62
CA LEU A 98 -7.24 2.81 6.09
C LEU A 98 -6.50 3.91 6.85
N ILE A 99 -7.19 5.00 7.23
CA ILE A 99 -6.60 6.08 8.02
C ILE A 99 -6.34 5.67 9.47
N SER A 100 -7.27 4.95 10.11
CA SER A 100 -7.03 4.42 11.46
C SER A 100 -5.86 3.43 11.49
N TYR A 101 -5.72 2.56 10.48
CA TYR A 101 -4.55 1.70 10.33
C TYR A 101 -3.26 2.50 10.11
N TRP A 102 -3.29 3.51 9.22
CA TRP A 102 -2.16 4.42 9.00
C TRP A 102 -1.72 5.11 10.30
N ASN A 103 -2.65 5.53 11.15
CA ASN A 103 -2.36 6.16 12.43
C ASN A 103 -1.92 5.17 13.53
N GLY A 104 -1.99 3.86 13.28
CA GLY A 104 -1.68 2.82 14.26
C GLY A 104 -2.78 2.57 15.29
N GLU A 105 -4.01 3.00 15.00
CA GLU A 105 -5.20 2.72 15.83
C GLU A 105 -5.76 1.32 15.59
N LEU A 106 -5.56 0.78 14.39
CA LEU A 106 -5.89 -0.60 14.02
C LEU A 106 -4.60 -1.38 13.78
N ASP A 107 -4.58 -2.64 14.19
CA ASP A 107 -3.59 -3.60 13.70
C ASP A 107 -4.06 -4.27 12.39
N SER A 108 -3.27 -5.22 11.87
CA SER A 108 -3.57 -5.88 10.59
C SER A 108 -4.80 -6.79 10.67
N ILE A 109 -5.12 -7.36 11.83
CA ILE A 109 -6.29 -8.21 12.04
C ILE A 109 -7.53 -7.31 12.10
N ASP A 110 -7.48 -6.25 12.89
CA ASP A 110 -8.56 -5.27 13.02
C ASP A 110 -8.88 -4.62 11.66
N LEU A 111 -7.85 -4.22 10.91
CA LEU A 111 -8.02 -3.72 9.55
C LEU A 111 -8.73 -4.77 8.67
N GLY A 112 -8.28 -6.02 8.70
CA GLY A 112 -8.87 -7.11 7.92
C GLY A 112 -10.36 -7.33 8.21
N LEU A 113 -10.79 -7.11 9.45
CA LEU A 113 -12.20 -7.20 9.87
C LEU A 113 -13.01 -5.96 9.48
N ALA A 114 -12.40 -4.78 9.49
CA ALA A 114 -13.05 -3.51 9.16
C ALA A 114 -13.24 -3.29 7.66
N LEU A 115 -12.39 -3.90 6.83
CA LEU A 115 -12.39 -3.72 5.37
C LEU A 115 -13.66 -4.26 4.72
N LYS A 116 -14.20 -3.47 3.80
CA LYS A 116 -15.31 -3.80 2.91
C LYS A 116 -14.78 -4.09 1.51
N LYS A 117 -15.45 -5.04 0.85
CA LYS A 117 -15.18 -5.40 -0.55
C LYS A 117 -16.00 -4.52 -1.48
N ILE A 118 -15.47 -4.27 -2.67
CA ILE A 118 -16.24 -3.76 -3.82
C ILE A 118 -16.76 -4.91 -4.69
#